data_AF-A0A955RGE0-F1
#
_entry.id   AF-A0A955RGE0-F1
#
_cell.length_a   1.000
_cell.length_b   1.000
_cell.length_c   1.000
_cell.angle_alpha   90.00
_cell.angle_beta   90.00
_cell.angle_gamma   90.00
#
_symmetry.space_group_name_H-M   'P 1'
#
loop_
_entity.id
_entity.type
_entity.pdbx_description
1 polymer ?
#
loop_
_entity_poly.entity_id
_entity_poly.type
_entity_poly.pdbx_seq_one_letter_code
_entity_poly.pdbx_strand_id
1 'polypeptide(L)'
;MRVAPLPLLSLLACTAGLTEVPAGSRRHLYGAVESSSKGTARVKVPVDPLDSSLLVTAQVPEPWAVHVRALHAPDGTEVFRAFEWNASPYNKTNGGFVSTVATLNWPVSATDAPLLPGKWEVELGVVDGSQQYTRQQVAVDVVLKKDASFESGALEVTVVYTGGVQDDPGLRDAVEEAKVLWQELYGSFGIDLSFARDMGYPTDIGPPALGDEEAYERIAAQTGIPHVNLVISNEIVGFEQIFGIAGDIPGPLVPTTRSGVQVSAVLAAGPDGKYSAEDVRLLSETMAHETAHFLGLFHPVESSWETWDVLNDTAECDSEASCKVELGENLMFPFPVCSVVSCVPQNQVTAEQAEVVHRYTGVD
;
A
#
# COMPACT_ATOMS: atom_id res chain seq x y z
N MET A 1 -40.01 -45.49 19.67
CA MET A 1 -39.91 -44.02 19.75
C MET A 1 -38.67 -43.68 20.57
N ARG A 2 -37.56 -43.30 19.92
CA ARG A 2 -36.34 -42.84 20.59
C ARG A 2 -36.33 -41.31 20.51
N VAL A 3 -36.32 -40.66 21.67
CA VAL A 3 -36.17 -39.22 21.80
C VAL A 3 -34.69 -38.90 21.55
N ALA A 4 -34.40 -38.12 20.52
CA ALA A 4 -33.07 -37.56 20.28
C ALA A 4 -32.82 -36.38 21.25
N PRO A 5 -31.61 -36.21 21.79
CA PRO A 5 -31.31 -35.07 22.64
C PRO A 5 -31.15 -33.81 21.76
N LEU A 6 -31.80 -32.72 22.16
CA LEU A 6 -31.52 -31.38 21.63
C LEU A 6 -30.07 -31.00 21.97
N PRO A 7 -29.27 -30.46 21.02
CA PRO A 7 -28.00 -29.89 21.36
C PRO A 7 -28.24 -28.60 22.17
N LEU A 8 -27.55 -28.51 23.31
CA LEU A 8 -27.44 -27.30 24.10
C LEU A 8 -26.72 -26.25 23.25
N LEU A 9 -27.46 -25.26 22.76
CA LEU A 9 -26.87 -24.05 22.19
C LEU A 9 -26.21 -23.28 23.34
N SER A 10 -24.89 -23.37 23.45
CA SER A 10 -24.13 -22.51 24.34
C SER A 10 -24.21 -21.08 23.80
N LEU A 11 -24.95 -20.23 24.51
CA LEU A 11 -24.87 -18.78 24.37
C LEU A 11 -23.47 -18.33 24.84
N LEU A 12 -22.50 -18.40 23.93
CA LEU A 12 -21.23 -17.69 24.08
C LEU A 12 -21.54 -16.21 23.99
N ALA A 13 -21.23 -15.48 25.05
CA ALA A 13 -21.23 -14.03 25.05
C ALA A 13 -20.24 -13.55 23.96
N CYS A 14 -20.77 -12.93 22.90
CA CYS A 14 -19.96 -12.33 21.83
C CYS A 14 -19.16 -11.14 22.38
N THR A 15 -17.98 -11.38 22.92
CA THR A 15 -16.93 -10.35 22.88
C THR A 15 -16.57 -10.19 21.41
N ALA A 16 -16.94 -9.05 20.81
CA ALA A 16 -16.51 -8.64 19.48
C ALA A 16 -14.98 -8.74 19.42
N GLY A 17 -14.49 -9.77 18.74
CA GLY A 17 -13.08 -10.10 18.64
C GLY A 17 -12.74 -10.39 17.19
N LEU A 18 -11.49 -10.14 16.83
CA LEU A 18 -10.97 -10.52 15.52
C LEU A 18 -10.86 -12.04 15.45
N THR A 19 -11.19 -12.59 14.28
CA THR A 19 -11.05 -14.01 13.96
C THR A 19 -9.78 -14.19 13.14
N GLU A 20 -8.95 -15.14 13.52
CA GLU A 20 -7.73 -15.48 12.76
C GLU A 20 -8.06 -16.44 11.62
N VAL A 21 -7.52 -16.16 10.44
CA VAL A 21 -7.62 -17.01 9.24
C VAL A 21 -6.23 -17.31 8.67
N PRO A 22 -6.07 -18.44 7.96
CA PRO A 22 -4.80 -18.77 7.32
C PRO A 22 -4.39 -17.75 6.25
N ALA A 23 -3.13 -17.32 6.26
CA ALA A 23 -2.55 -16.40 5.27
C ALA A 23 -1.06 -16.72 4.99
N GLY A 24 -0.74 -17.97 4.66
CA GLY A 24 0.65 -18.40 4.41
C GLY A 24 1.52 -18.35 5.68
N SER A 25 2.69 -17.71 5.60
CA SER A 25 3.59 -17.45 6.72
C SER A 25 3.05 -16.38 7.69
N ARG A 26 2.08 -15.58 7.23
CA ARG A 26 1.49 -14.45 7.95
C ARG A 26 0.29 -14.88 8.77
N ARG A 27 -0.04 -14.04 9.74
CA ARG A 27 -1.31 -14.11 10.47
C ARG A 27 -2.25 -13.08 9.88
N HIS A 28 -3.49 -13.47 9.63
CA HIS A 28 -4.52 -12.54 9.18
C HIS A 28 -5.67 -12.60 10.17
N LEU A 29 -5.95 -11.48 10.81
CA LEU A 29 -7.05 -11.30 11.74
C LEU A 29 -8.11 -10.42 11.07
N TYR A 30 -9.36 -10.84 11.06
CA TYR A 30 -10.44 -10.06 10.46
C TYR A 30 -11.64 -9.95 11.40
N GLY A 31 -12.42 -8.88 11.27
CA GLY A 31 -13.64 -8.70 12.03
C GLY A 31 -14.33 -7.40 11.73
N ALA A 32 -15.31 -7.06 12.56
CA ALA A 32 -15.99 -5.78 12.48
C ALA A 32 -16.11 -5.17 13.88
N VAL A 33 -15.98 -3.86 13.94
CA VAL A 33 -16.18 -3.06 15.16
C VAL A 33 -17.20 -1.97 14.88
N GLU A 34 -17.99 -1.62 15.89
CA GLU A 34 -18.93 -0.52 15.78
C GLU A 34 -18.33 0.74 16.39
N SER A 35 -18.34 1.86 15.67
CA SER A 35 -17.96 3.15 16.23
C SER A 35 -19.04 3.67 17.18
N SER A 36 -18.63 4.46 18.17
CA SER A 36 -19.54 5.15 19.06
C SER A 36 -20.27 6.30 18.36
N SER A 37 -21.24 6.94 19.03
CA SER A 37 -21.86 8.18 18.54
C SER A 37 -20.88 9.36 18.40
N LYS A 38 -19.65 9.22 18.91
CA LYS A 38 -18.55 10.17 18.70
C LYS A 38 -17.60 9.73 17.58
N GLY A 39 -17.99 8.75 16.77
CA GLY A 39 -17.19 8.23 15.67
C GLY A 39 -15.95 7.44 16.08
N THR A 40 -15.73 7.18 17.36
CA THR A 40 -14.58 6.37 17.80
C THR A 40 -14.90 4.89 17.82
N ALA A 41 -14.11 4.09 17.12
CA ALA A 41 -14.04 2.62 17.28
C ALA A 41 -12.66 2.23 17.82
N ARG A 42 -12.57 1.14 18.60
CA ARG A 42 -11.31 0.63 19.15
C ARG A 42 -11.18 -0.86 18.85
N VAL A 43 -10.06 -1.25 18.28
CA VAL A 43 -9.75 -2.64 17.92
C VAL A 43 -8.57 -3.12 18.74
N LYS A 44 -8.71 -4.26 19.40
CA LYS A 44 -7.62 -4.90 20.14
C LYS A 44 -6.97 -5.97 19.28
N VAL A 45 -5.69 -5.79 18.99
CA VAL A 45 -4.90 -6.68 18.14
C VAL A 45 -3.95 -7.51 19.00
N PRO A 46 -4.10 -8.85 19.05
CA PRO A 46 -3.15 -9.73 19.71
C PRO A 46 -1.88 -9.91 18.86
N VAL A 47 -0.75 -9.45 19.38
CA VAL A 47 0.58 -9.60 18.77
C VAL A 47 1.35 -10.71 19.50
N ASP A 48 1.83 -11.69 18.74
CA ASP A 48 2.60 -12.82 19.24
C ASP A 48 4.10 -12.48 19.35
N PRO A 49 4.90 -13.25 20.11
CA PRO A 49 6.33 -12.99 20.31
C PRO A 49 7.20 -12.92 19.05
N LEU A 50 6.73 -13.46 17.92
CA LEU A 50 7.47 -13.48 16.66
C LEU A 50 6.94 -12.47 15.64
N ASP A 51 5.79 -11.85 15.91
CA ASP A 51 5.23 -10.84 15.02
C ASP A 51 6.09 -9.57 15.15
N SER A 52 6.51 -9.01 14.01
CA SER A 52 7.45 -7.89 13.97
C SER A 52 6.91 -6.65 13.26
N SER A 53 5.92 -6.84 12.37
CA SER A 53 5.13 -5.77 11.77
C SER A 53 3.66 -6.15 11.67
N LEU A 54 2.80 -5.14 11.69
CA LEU A 54 1.38 -5.25 11.39
C LEU A 54 0.94 -4.27 10.31
N LEU A 55 -0.08 -4.63 9.55
CA LEU A 55 -0.78 -3.79 8.59
C LEU A 55 -2.26 -3.84 8.95
N VAL A 56 -2.80 -2.73 9.44
CA VAL A 56 -4.23 -2.58 9.74
C VAL A 56 -4.91 -1.91 8.56
N THR A 57 -5.94 -2.55 8.03
CA THR A 57 -6.84 -1.99 7.02
C THR A 57 -8.22 -1.85 7.64
N ALA A 58 -8.79 -0.65 7.60
CA ALA A 58 -10.15 -0.38 8.04
C ALA A 58 -10.98 0.11 6.84
N GLN A 59 -12.19 -0.42 6.69
CA GLN A 59 -13.09 -0.08 5.59
C GLN A 59 -14.50 0.24 6.09
N VAL A 60 -15.11 1.25 5.46
CA VAL A 60 -16.53 1.60 5.60
C VAL A 60 -17.14 1.82 4.21
N PRO A 61 -18.43 1.52 4.00
CA PRO A 61 -19.10 1.83 2.75
C PRO A 61 -19.32 3.35 2.61
N GLU A 62 -19.58 3.81 1.39
CA GLU A 62 -20.12 5.16 1.19
C GLU A 62 -21.50 5.33 1.88
N PRO A 63 -21.85 6.55 2.33
CA PRO A 63 -21.09 7.80 2.25
C PRO A 63 -20.19 8.05 3.48
N TRP A 64 -19.83 7.00 4.22
CA TRP A 64 -18.98 7.13 5.41
C TRP A 64 -17.50 7.12 5.03
N ALA A 65 -16.68 7.65 5.93
CA ALA A 65 -15.23 7.57 5.84
C ALA A 65 -14.61 7.24 7.19
N VAL A 66 -13.46 6.57 7.16
CA VAL A 66 -12.67 6.10 8.28
C VAL A 66 -11.23 6.64 8.17
N HIS A 67 -10.55 6.73 9.31
CA HIS A 67 -9.11 6.94 9.41
C HIS A 67 -8.58 6.30 10.70
N VAL A 68 -7.29 6.01 10.76
CA VAL A 68 -6.60 5.62 11.98
C VAL A 68 -6.24 6.89 12.76
N ARG A 69 -6.84 7.06 13.95
CA ARG A 69 -6.58 8.22 14.80
C ARG A 69 -5.30 8.07 15.60
N ALA A 70 -5.12 6.90 16.19
CA ALA A 70 -3.98 6.60 17.05
C ALA A 70 -3.71 5.10 17.13
N LEU A 71 -2.46 4.74 17.45
CA LEU A 71 -2.04 3.39 17.78
C LEU A 71 -1.41 3.39 19.17
N HIS A 72 -1.83 2.44 20.01
CA HIS A 72 -1.30 2.29 21.36
C HIS A 72 -0.65 0.91 21.55
N ALA A 73 0.54 0.93 22.14
CA ALA A 73 1.28 -0.24 22.57
C ALA A 73 0.57 -0.97 23.73
N PRO A 74 0.98 -2.21 24.07
CA PRO A 74 0.30 -3.02 25.09
C PRO A 74 0.28 -2.40 26.50
N ASP A 75 1.24 -1.53 26.81
CA ASP A 75 1.33 -0.79 28.07
C ASP A 75 0.46 0.48 28.11
N GLY A 76 -0.22 0.79 27.00
CA GLY A 76 -1.05 1.98 26.83
C GLY A 76 -0.30 3.20 26.27
N THR A 77 0.99 3.11 25.98
CA THR A 77 1.75 4.18 25.34
C THR A 77 1.23 4.43 23.93
N GLU A 78 0.87 5.67 23.61
CA GLU A 78 0.54 6.07 22.25
C GLU A 78 1.84 6.19 21.44
N VAL A 79 1.91 5.46 20.32
CA VAL A 79 3.10 5.44 19.45
C VAL A 79 2.85 6.10 18.10
N PHE A 80 1.58 6.33 17.76
CA PHE A 80 1.18 7.04 16.55
C PHE A 80 -0.07 7.86 16.83
N ARG A 81 -0.13 9.07 16.26
CA ARG A 81 -1.29 9.97 16.27
C ARG A 81 -1.40 10.70 14.93
N ALA A 82 -2.49 10.50 14.20
CA ALA A 82 -2.66 11.06 12.86
C ALA A 82 -2.56 12.60 12.79
N PHE A 83 -3.14 13.28 13.77
CA PHE A 83 -3.17 14.75 13.79
C PHE A 83 -1.78 15.40 13.92
N GLU A 84 -0.76 14.67 14.39
CA GLU A 84 0.62 15.18 14.42
C GLU A 84 1.22 15.28 13.02
N TRP A 85 0.80 14.40 12.10
CA TRP A 85 1.30 14.32 10.74
C TRP A 85 0.50 15.17 9.76
N ASN A 86 -0.83 15.28 9.93
CA ASN A 86 -1.68 16.07 9.04
C ASN A 86 -1.35 17.59 9.04
N ALA A 87 -0.64 18.08 10.06
CA ALA A 87 -0.19 19.48 10.16
C ALA A 87 1.32 19.63 9.94
N SER A 88 2.03 18.53 9.71
CA SER A 88 3.46 18.47 9.48
C SER A 88 3.76 18.64 7.99
N PRO A 89 4.89 19.25 7.60
CA PRO A 89 5.38 19.16 6.23
C PRO A 89 6.00 17.79 5.91
N TYR A 90 5.97 16.83 6.84
CA TYR A 90 6.54 15.50 6.67
C TYR A 90 5.45 14.43 6.53
N ASN A 91 5.57 13.61 5.49
CA ASN A 91 4.69 12.50 5.19
C ASN A 91 5.24 11.19 5.77
N LYS A 92 4.40 10.50 6.54
CA LYS A 92 4.74 9.22 7.18
C LYS A 92 3.83 8.07 6.75
N THR A 93 2.54 8.33 6.62
CA THR A 93 1.54 7.33 6.26
C THR A 93 0.22 8.02 5.92
N ASN A 94 -0.51 7.45 4.97
CA ASN A 94 -1.86 7.88 4.64
C ASN A 94 -2.93 7.38 5.63
N GLY A 95 -2.59 6.47 6.55
CA GLY A 95 -3.56 5.90 7.49
C GLY A 95 -4.29 6.93 8.35
N GLY A 96 -3.73 8.14 8.49
CA GLY A 96 -4.35 9.27 9.19
C GLY A 96 -5.35 10.11 8.37
N PHE A 97 -5.43 9.91 7.06
CA PHE A 97 -6.35 10.63 6.18
C PHE A 97 -7.73 9.97 6.14
N VAL A 98 -8.76 10.80 6.00
CA VAL A 98 -10.15 10.38 5.99
C VAL A 98 -10.51 9.84 4.60
N SER A 99 -10.87 8.55 4.51
CA SER A 99 -11.35 7.92 3.28
C SER A 99 -12.23 6.71 3.55
N THR A 100 -12.84 6.09 2.55
CA THR A 100 -13.63 4.84 2.72
C THR A 100 -12.76 3.66 3.16
N VAL A 101 -11.46 3.73 2.89
CA VAL A 101 -10.43 2.76 3.29
C VAL A 101 -9.27 3.51 3.95
N ALA A 102 -8.79 3.03 5.09
CA ALA A 102 -7.60 3.56 5.75
C ALA A 102 -6.63 2.44 6.10
N THR A 103 -5.36 2.63 5.79
CA THR A 103 -4.31 1.61 5.98
C THR A 103 -3.15 2.17 6.80
N LEU A 104 -2.73 1.43 7.83
CA LEU A 104 -1.57 1.76 8.65
C LEU A 104 -0.65 0.54 8.79
N ASN A 105 0.61 0.67 8.36
CA ASN A 105 1.67 -0.27 8.72
C ASN A 105 2.37 0.19 10.01
N TRP A 106 2.76 -0.75 10.87
CA TRP A 106 3.54 -0.44 12.07
C TRP A 106 4.53 -1.56 12.44
N PRO A 107 5.78 -1.24 12.79
CA PRO A 107 6.44 0.07 12.66
C PRO A 107 6.58 0.51 11.19
N VAL A 108 6.62 1.81 10.91
CA VAL A 108 6.86 2.32 9.55
C VAL A 108 8.35 2.30 9.25
N SER A 109 9.19 2.79 10.17
CA SER A 109 10.66 2.81 10.03
C SER A 109 11.36 2.26 11.29
N ALA A 110 12.69 2.12 11.28
CA ALA A 110 13.42 1.63 12.46
C ALA A 110 13.42 2.60 13.65
N THR A 111 13.07 3.87 13.45
CA THR A 111 12.98 4.87 14.53
C THR A 111 11.67 4.77 15.31
N ASP A 112 10.69 4.04 14.78
CA ASP A 112 9.41 3.79 15.45
C ASP A 112 9.53 2.80 16.61
N ALA A 113 8.59 2.90 17.55
CA ALA A 113 8.46 1.92 18.61
C ALA A 113 8.22 0.52 18.01
N PRO A 114 9.02 -0.50 18.39
CA PRO A 114 8.91 -1.83 17.82
C PRO A 114 7.58 -2.48 18.17
N LEU A 115 7.14 -3.44 17.35
CA LEU A 115 5.95 -4.22 17.62
C LEU A 115 6.20 -5.26 18.71
N LEU A 116 5.91 -4.89 19.96
CA LEU A 116 6.11 -5.76 21.12
C LEU A 116 4.94 -6.74 21.34
N PRO A 117 5.18 -7.91 21.95
CA PRO A 117 4.13 -8.90 22.18
C PRO A 117 3.08 -8.37 23.17
N GLY A 118 1.80 -8.61 22.90
CA GLY A 118 0.71 -8.14 23.76
C GLY A 118 -0.53 -7.68 22.99
N LYS A 119 -1.41 -6.92 23.67
CA LYS A 119 -2.65 -6.42 23.07
C LYS A 119 -2.49 -4.96 22.67
N TRP A 120 -2.22 -4.73 21.40
CA TRP A 120 -2.20 -3.40 20.81
C TRP A 120 -3.63 -2.86 20.65
N GLU A 121 -3.78 -1.53 20.67
CA GLU A 121 -5.06 -0.88 20.41
C GLU A 121 -4.97 0.07 19.23
N VAL A 122 -5.76 -0.20 18.20
CA VAL A 122 -5.99 0.72 17.09
C VAL A 122 -7.23 1.54 17.41
N GLU A 123 -7.09 2.87 17.44
CA GLU A 123 -8.21 3.80 17.55
C GLU A 123 -8.58 4.31 16.16
N LEU A 124 -9.81 4.07 15.74
CA LEU A 124 -10.36 4.50 14.45
C LEU A 124 -11.34 5.66 14.64
N GLY A 125 -11.33 6.61 13.70
CA GLY A 125 -12.30 7.69 13.60
C GLY A 125 -13.20 7.48 12.39
N VAL A 126 -14.52 7.57 12.58
CA VAL A 126 -15.53 7.39 11.53
C VAL A 126 -16.41 8.62 11.41
N VAL A 127 -16.55 9.14 10.20
CA VAL A 127 -17.38 10.31 9.86
C VAL A 127 -18.40 9.96 8.78
N ASP A 128 -19.50 10.71 8.73
CA ASP A 128 -20.47 10.65 7.64
C ASP A 128 -20.08 11.54 6.44
N GLY A 129 -20.92 11.57 5.40
CA GLY A 129 -20.70 12.40 4.21
C GLY A 129 -20.73 13.92 4.47
N SER A 130 -21.08 14.37 5.67
CA SER A 130 -20.95 15.77 6.12
C SER A 130 -19.73 15.97 7.03
N GLN A 131 -18.80 15.01 7.05
CA GLN A 131 -17.61 14.96 7.90
C GLN A 131 -17.93 15.07 9.41
N GLN A 132 -19.14 14.66 9.81
CA GLN A 132 -19.52 14.60 11.22
C GLN A 132 -19.23 13.21 11.78
N TYR A 133 -18.61 13.15 12.95
CA TYR A 133 -18.37 11.89 13.63
C TYR A 133 -19.68 11.14 13.90
N THR A 134 -19.70 9.86 13.56
CA THR A 134 -20.96 9.09 13.55
C THR A 134 -20.77 7.64 13.94
N ARG A 135 -21.87 7.00 14.34
CA ARG A 135 -21.94 5.56 14.62
C ARG A 135 -22.07 4.80 13.31
N GLN A 136 -21.14 3.88 13.05
CA GLN A 136 -21.12 3.04 11.87
C GLN A 136 -20.30 1.78 12.14
N GLN A 137 -20.66 0.68 11.47
CA GLN A 137 -19.86 -0.54 11.49
C GLN A 137 -18.63 -0.37 10.57
N VAL A 138 -17.47 -0.76 11.07
CA VAL A 138 -16.18 -0.73 10.37
C VAL A 138 -15.69 -2.15 10.21
N ALA A 139 -15.42 -2.57 8.97
CA ALA A 139 -14.70 -3.80 8.68
C ALA A 139 -13.21 -3.57 8.95
N VAL A 140 -12.56 -4.51 9.61
CA VAL A 140 -11.16 -4.39 10.01
C VAL A 140 -10.43 -5.68 9.72
N ASP A 141 -9.31 -5.53 9.02
CA ASP A 141 -8.36 -6.57 8.72
C ASP A 141 -7.00 -6.18 9.29
N VAL A 142 -6.30 -7.14 9.85
CA VAL A 142 -4.94 -6.99 10.36
C VAL A 142 -4.09 -8.12 9.85
N VAL A 143 -3.10 -7.79 9.03
CA VAL A 143 -2.08 -8.74 8.60
C VAL A 143 -0.86 -8.54 9.49
N LEU A 144 -0.29 -9.61 10.04
CA LEU A 144 0.95 -9.59 10.80
C LEU A 144 1.98 -10.48 10.14
N LYS A 145 3.22 -10.02 10.11
CA LYS A 145 4.36 -10.78 9.60
C LYS A 145 5.42 -11.02 10.66
N LYS A 146 6.32 -11.94 10.37
CA LYS A 146 7.42 -12.35 11.24
C LYS A 146 8.72 -12.15 10.50
N ASP A 147 9.51 -11.20 10.98
CA ASP A 147 10.83 -10.91 10.45
C ASP A 147 11.70 -10.39 11.60
N ALA A 148 12.77 -11.11 11.89
CA ALA A 148 13.65 -10.79 13.00
C ALA A 148 14.71 -9.74 12.65
N SER A 149 14.92 -9.46 11.36
CA SER A 149 16.07 -8.69 10.88
C SER A 149 15.70 -7.48 10.04
N PHE A 150 14.68 -7.56 9.17
CA PHE A 150 14.36 -6.54 8.18
C PHE A 150 15.52 -6.25 7.19
N GLU A 151 16.42 -7.21 6.98
CA GLU A 151 17.61 -7.05 6.12
C GLU A 151 17.41 -7.63 4.71
N SER A 152 16.44 -8.53 4.56
CA SER A 152 16.11 -9.19 3.29
C SER A 152 14.66 -9.64 3.32
N GLY A 153 14.00 -9.69 2.17
CA GLY A 153 12.67 -10.27 2.09
C GLY A 153 12.25 -10.66 0.69
N ALA A 154 11.10 -11.32 0.58
CA ALA A 154 10.50 -11.70 -0.70
C ALA A 154 9.21 -10.91 -0.96
N LEU A 155 9.05 -10.41 -2.19
CA LEU A 155 7.84 -9.73 -2.65
C LEU A 155 7.26 -10.47 -3.86
N GLU A 156 5.96 -10.76 -3.81
CA GLU A 156 5.23 -11.38 -4.91
C GLU A 156 4.28 -10.36 -5.55
N VAL A 157 4.45 -10.14 -6.84
CA VAL A 157 3.62 -9.21 -7.63
C VAL A 157 2.79 -9.99 -8.65
N THR A 158 1.50 -9.68 -8.75
CA THR A 158 0.67 -10.13 -9.87
C THR A 158 0.52 -8.99 -10.87
N VAL A 159 0.95 -9.20 -12.11
CA VAL A 159 0.69 -8.27 -13.20
C VAL A 159 -0.68 -8.55 -13.80
N VAL A 160 -1.53 -7.52 -13.85
CA VAL A 160 -2.90 -7.59 -14.35
C VAL A 160 -3.05 -6.67 -15.55
N TYR A 161 -3.33 -7.21 -16.73
CA TYR A 161 -3.59 -6.42 -17.93
C TYR A 161 -5.08 -6.14 -18.05
N THR A 162 -5.44 -4.91 -18.40
CA THR A 162 -6.84 -4.47 -18.50
C THR A 162 -7.17 -4.01 -19.92
N GLY A 163 -8.45 -3.99 -20.27
CA GLY A 163 -8.92 -3.35 -21.51
C GLY A 163 -8.40 -3.94 -22.82
N GLY A 164 -7.83 -5.15 -22.81
CA GLY A 164 -7.26 -5.76 -24.00
C GLY A 164 -5.79 -5.46 -24.25
N VAL A 165 -5.11 -4.67 -23.39
CA VAL A 165 -3.71 -4.28 -23.62
C VAL A 165 -2.74 -5.48 -23.62
N GLN A 166 -3.13 -6.62 -23.05
CA GLN A 166 -2.35 -7.86 -23.15
C GLN A 166 -2.17 -8.36 -24.58
N ASP A 167 -3.01 -7.94 -25.52
CA ASP A 167 -2.97 -8.38 -26.91
C ASP A 167 -1.90 -7.63 -27.74
N ASP A 168 -1.29 -6.58 -27.18
CA ASP A 168 -0.16 -5.88 -27.79
C ASP A 168 1.16 -6.62 -27.48
N PRO A 169 1.79 -7.27 -28.47
CA PRO A 169 3.05 -7.99 -28.26
C PRO A 169 4.21 -7.06 -27.88
N GLY A 170 4.21 -5.81 -28.36
CA GLY A 170 5.26 -4.84 -28.03
C GLY A 170 5.22 -4.45 -26.56
N LEU A 171 4.02 -4.20 -26.02
CA LEU A 171 3.83 -3.98 -24.58
C LEU A 171 4.20 -5.22 -23.76
N ARG A 172 3.79 -6.41 -24.20
CA ARG A 172 4.12 -7.67 -23.51
C ARG A 172 5.64 -7.85 -23.40
N ASP A 173 6.36 -7.69 -24.50
CA ASP A 173 7.82 -7.81 -24.53
C ASP A 173 8.47 -6.73 -23.64
N ALA A 174 8.00 -5.48 -23.72
CA ALA A 174 8.49 -4.39 -22.88
C ALA A 174 8.25 -4.63 -21.37
N VAL A 175 7.10 -5.18 -20.99
CA VAL A 175 6.81 -5.52 -19.58
C VAL A 175 7.70 -6.66 -19.10
N GLU A 176 7.94 -7.69 -19.91
CA GLU A 176 8.85 -8.77 -19.53
C GLU A 176 10.30 -8.27 -19.37
N GLU A 177 10.76 -7.36 -20.22
CA GLU A 177 12.06 -6.71 -20.05
C GLU A 177 12.10 -5.80 -18.80
N ALA A 178 11.04 -5.02 -18.58
CA ALA A 178 10.91 -4.15 -17.40
C ALA A 178 10.88 -4.95 -16.08
N LYS A 179 10.24 -6.13 -16.06
CA LYS A 179 10.24 -7.05 -14.92
C LYS A 179 11.67 -7.42 -14.51
N VAL A 180 12.57 -7.67 -15.46
CA VAL A 180 13.98 -8.01 -15.17
C VAL A 180 14.70 -6.84 -14.53
N LEU A 181 14.57 -5.64 -15.09
CA LEU A 181 15.19 -4.42 -14.54
C LEU A 181 14.65 -4.12 -13.13
N TRP A 182 13.36 -4.34 -12.91
CA TRP A 182 12.73 -4.16 -11.61
C TRP A 182 13.26 -5.17 -10.58
N GLN A 183 13.43 -6.43 -10.96
CA GLN A 183 14.07 -7.44 -10.09
C GLN A 183 15.49 -7.07 -9.72
N GLU A 184 16.29 -6.56 -10.66
CA GLU A 184 17.65 -6.10 -10.39
C GLU A 184 17.66 -4.92 -9.40
N LEU A 185 16.75 -3.96 -9.58
CA LEU A 185 16.60 -2.81 -8.68
C LEU A 185 16.18 -3.24 -7.27
N TYR A 186 15.12 -4.05 -7.13
CA TYR A 186 14.65 -4.49 -5.82
C TYR A 186 15.67 -5.41 -5.12
N GLY A 187 16.38 -6.23 -5.91
CA GLY A 187 17.48 -7.05 -5.42
C GLY A 187 18.66 -6.24 -4.87
N SER A 188 18.88 -5.01 -5.35
CA SER A 188 20.00 -4.17 -4.88
C SER A 188 19.85 -3.72 -3.43
N PHE A 189 18.63 -3.74 -2.88
CA PHE A 189 18.35 -3.45 -1.47
C PHE A 189 17.72 -4.65 -0.73
N GLY A 190 17.95 -5.86 -1.24
CA GLY A 190 17.67 -7.10 -0.51
C GLY A 190 16.26 -7.66 -0.67
N ILE A 191 15.47 -7.20 -1.66
CA ILE A 191 14.16 -7.76 -1.97
C ILE A 191 14.25 -8.75 -3.14
N ASP A 192 13.93 -10.02 -2.88
CA ASP A 192 13.70 -11.02 -3.91
C ASP A 192 12.31 -10.81 -4.52
N LEU A 193 12.26 -10.09 -5.64
CA LEU A 193 11.02 -9.81 -6.36
C LEU A 193 10.68 -10.96 -7.30
N SER A 194 9.46 -11.48 -7.16
CA SER A 194 8.91 -12.53 -8.01
C SER A 194 7.57 -12.13 -8.59
N PHE A 195 7.26 -12.69 -9.76
CA PHE A 195 5.99 -12.45 -10.45
C PHE A 195 5.15 -13.72 -10.44
N ALA A 196 3.95 -13.59 -9.89
CA ALA A 196 2.91 -14.60 -10.06
C ALA A 196 2.46 -14.64 -11.53
N ARG A 197 1.57 -15.58 -11.84
CA ARG A 197 1.02 -15.68 -13.20
C ARG A 197 0.26 -14.40 -13.56
N ASP A 198 0.64 -13.80 -14.69
CA ASP A 198 -0.11 -12.67 -15.25
C ASP A 198 -1.60 -12.99 -15.41
N MET A 199 -2.42 -11.99 -15.12
CA MET A 199 -3.87 -12.04 -15.24
C MET A 199 -4.38 -11.06 -16.29
N GLY A 200 -5.51 -11.40 -16.90
CA GLY A 200 -6.27 -10.48 -17.75
C GLY A 200 -7.55 -10.05 -17.04
N TYR A 201 -7.92 -8.79 -17.21
CA TYR A 201 -9.19 -8.22 -16.75
C TYR A 201 -9.92 -7.63 -17.97
N PRO A 202 -11.21 -7.96 -18.17
CA PRO A 202 -11.87 -7.82 -19.47
C PRO A 202 -12.16 -6.37 -19.89
N THR A 203 -12.17 -5.42 -18.96
CA THR A 203 -12.51 -4.02 -19.21
C THR A 203 -11.37 -3.11 -18.78
N ASP A 204 -11.33 -1.90 -19.31
CA ASP A 204 -10.55 -0.83 -18.69
C ASP A 204 -11.11 -0.54 -17.29
N ILE A 205 -10.23 -0.12 -16.39
CA ILE A 205 -10.58 0.25 -15.02
C ILE A 205 -10.02 1.64 -14.71
N GLY A 206 -10.74 2.39 -13.87
CA GLY A 206 -10.25 3.68 -13.41
C GLY A 206 -9.13 3.56 -12.37
N PRO A 207 -8.55 4.70 -11.95
CA PRO A 207 -7.56 4.78 -10.88
C PRO A 207 -8.03 4.11 -9.58
N PRO A 208 -7.13 3.51 -8.79
CA PRO A 208 -7.50 2.99 -7.49
C PRO A 208 -8.03 4.14 -6.61
N ALA A 209 -8.96 3.81 -5.69
CA ALA A 209 -9.72 4.76 -4.86
C ALA A 209 -10.69 5.74 -5.56
N LEU A 210 -10.47 6.10 -6.83
CA LEU A 210 -11.23 7.14 -7.53
C LEU A 210 -12.04 6.61 -8.73
N GLY A 211 -11.74 5.40 -9.19
CA GLY A 211 -12.27 4.77 -10.40
C GLY A 211 -13.35 3.72 -10.15
N ASP A 212 -13.25 2.57 -10.85
CA ASP A 212 -14.14 1.43 -10.65
C ASP A 212 -13.88 0.83 -9.26
N GLU A 213 -14.76 1.15 -8.32
CA GLU A 213 -14.66 0.77 -6.90
C GLU A 213 -14.51 -0.74 -6.71
N GLU A 214 -15.10 -1.57 -7.57
CA GLU A 214 -15.12 -3.01 -7.36
C GLU A 214 -13.98 -3.76 -8.09
N ALA A 215 -13.33 -3.15 -9.08
CA ALA A 215 -12.31 -3.82 -9.88
C ALA A 215 -11.09 -4.26 -9.05
N TYR A 216 -10.52 -3.33 -8.27
CA TYR A 216 -9.37 -3.62 -7.40
C TYR A 216 -9.72 -4.60 -6.29
N GLU A 217 -10.92 -4.51 -5.73
CA GLU A 217 -11.41 -5.45 -4.73
C GLU A 217 -11.51 -6.87 -5.32
N ARG A 218 -12.08 -7.02 -6.52
CA ARG A 218 -12.14 -8.32 -7.22
C ARG A 218 -10.78 -8.89 -7.57
N ILE A 219 -9.86 -8.05 -8.05
CA ILE A 219 -8.49 -8.45 -8.38
C ILE A 219 -7.79 -8.98 -7.12
N ALA A 220 -7.80 -8.20 -6.04
CA ALA A 220 -7.19 -8.58 -4.77
C ALA A 220 -7.84 -9.82 -4.14
N ALA A 221 -9.15 -10.00 -4.30
CA ALA A 221 -9.84 -11.21 -3.84
C ALA A 221 -9.41 -12.47 -4.61
N GLN A 222 -8.96 -12.32 -5.86
CA GLN A 222 -8.50 -13.44 -6.68
C GLN A 222 -7.03 -13.80 -6.42
N THR A 223 -6.16 -12.80 -6.22
CA THR A 223 -4.73 -13.01 -5.96
C THR A 223 -4.45 -13.36 -4.50
N GLY A 224 -5.16 -12.69 -3.57
CA GLY A 224 -5.05 -12.91 -2.14
C GLY A 224 -3.71 -12.45 -1.55
N ILE A 225 -3.60 -12.52 -0.22
CA ILE A 225 -2.38 -12.19 0.52
C ILE A 225 -1.27 -13.19 0.15
N PRO A 226 -0.02 -12.74 -0.09
CA PRO A 226 0.52 -11.39 0.14
C PRO A 226 0.72 -10.55 -1.13
N HIS A 227 -0.01 -10.82 -2.22
CA HIS A 227 0.31 -10.25 -3.52
C HIS A 227 0.08 -8.74 -3.59
N VAL A 228 1.03 -8.03 -4.20
CA VAL A 228 0.78 -6.69 -4.73
C VAL A 228 0.24 -6.82 -6.16
N ASN A 229 -0.87 -6.14 -6.44
CA ASN A 229 -1.50 -6.18 -7.77
C ASN A 229 -1.04 -4.98 -8.59
N LEU A 230 -0.21 -5.22 -9.62
CA LEU A 230 0.21 -4.22 -10.58
C LEU A 230 -0.70 -4.28 -11.81
N VAL A 231 -1.57 -3.29 -11.97
CA VAL A 231 -2.50 -3.16 -13.07
C VAL A 231 -1.85 -2.36 -14.20
N ILE A 232 -1.77 -2.96 -15.38
CA ILE A 232 -1.38 -2.31 -16.62
C ILE A 232 -2.65 -2.01 -17.42
N SER A 233 -2.83 -0.74 -17.73
CA SER A 233 -4.00 -0.21 -18.44
C SER A 233 -3.56 0.64 -19.61
N ASN A 234 -4.45 0.90 -20.57
CA ASN A 234 -4.10 1.75 -21.70
C ASN A 234 -3.71 3.16 -21.23
N GLU A 235 -4.54 3.74 -20.37
CA GLU A 235 -4.33 5.05 -19.73
C GLU A 235 -4.91 5.06 -18.32
N ILE A 236 -4.47 6.03 -17.50
CA ILE A 236 -5.08 6.31 -16.19
C ILE A 236 -6.16 7.38 -16.40
N VAL A 237 -7.42 6.93 -16.47
CA VAL A 237 -8.56 7.80 -16.76
C VAL A 237 -8.64 8.97 -15.78
N GLY A 238 -8.71 10.20 -16.32
CA GLY A 238 -8.74 11.43 -15.53
C GLY A 238 -7.36 12.05 -15.24
N PHE A 239 -6.27 11.38 -15.64
CA PHE A 239 -4.89 11.79 -15.35
C PHE A 239 -3.98 11.66 -16.58
N GLU A 240 -4.01 12.64 -17.48
CA GLU A 240 -3.33 12.58 -18.80
C GLU A 240 -1.80 12.51 -18.76
N GLN A 241 -1.17 12.87 -17.64
CA GLN A 241 0.30 12.98 -17.51
C GLN A 241 0.86 12.18 -16.32
N ILE A 242 0.06 11.26 -15.77
CA ILE A 242 0.47 10.43 -14.64
C ILE A 242 0.79 9.04 -15.14
N PHE A 243 2.05 8.64 -14.95
CA PHE A 243 2.58 7.35 -15.41
C PHE A 243 2.05 6.19 -14.57
N GLY A 244 1.83 6.41 -13.27
CA GLY A 244 1.33 5.42 -12.36
C GLY A 244 0.65 6.02 -11.12
N ILE A 245 -0.16 5.22 -10.44
CA ILE A 245 -0.83 5.58 -9.19
C ILE A 245 -0.91 4.35 -8.28
N ALA A 246 -0.37 4.44 -7.07
CA ALA A 246 -0.66 3.52 -5.98
C ALA A 246 -2.01 3.81 -5.30
N GLY A 247 -2.74 2.75 -4.92
CA GLY A 247 -4.04 2.91 -4.28
C GLY A 247 -4.01 3.49 -2.87
N ASP A 248 -2.91 3.33 -2.15
CA ASP A 248 -2.65 3.97 -0.85
C ASP A 248 -1.16 3.90 -0.47
N ILE A 249 -0.75 4.61 0.58
CA ILE A 249 0.62 4.63 1.11
C ILE A 249 0.62 4.39 2.63
N PRO A 250 0.82 3.16 3.11
CA PRO A 250 0.95 1.93 2.34
C PRO A 250 -0.42 1.42 1.86
N GLY A 251 -0.40 0.58 0.82
CA GLY A 251 -1.55 -0.11 0.25
C GLY A 251 -2.07 -1.26 1.11
N PRO A 252 -3.36 -1.60 1.04
CA PRO A 252 -3.94 -2.75 1.71
C PRO A 252 -3.67 -4.07 0.97
N LEU A 253 -3.34 -5.14 1.70
CA LEU A 253 -3.21 -6.50 1.15
C LEU A 253 -4.53 -7.26 1.02
N VAL A 254 -5.59 -6.73 1.64
CA VAL A 254 -6.93 -7.34 1.63
C VAL A 254 -7.81 -6.68 0.58
N PRO A 255 -8.86 -7.34 0.09
CA PRO A 255 -9.75 -6.79 -0.93
C PRO A 255 -10.40 -5.46 -0.50
N THR A 256 -10.04 -4.40 -1.21
CA THR A 256 -10.62 -3.05 -1.12
C THR A 256 -10.44 -2.31 -2.45
N THR A 257 -11.12 -1.17 -2.61
CA THR A 257 -10.98 -0.26 -3.75
C THR A 257 -9.56 0.32 -3.94
N ARG A 258 -8.66 0.15 -2.97
CA ARG A 258 -7.28 0.65 -2.94
C ARG A 258 -6.21 -0.43 -3.13
N SER A 259 -6.59 -1.67 -3.41
CA SER A 259 -5.72 -2.85 -3.32
C SER A 259 -4.91 -3.13 -4.58
N GLY A 260 -4.30 -2.10 -5.13
CA GLY A 260 -3.40 -2.24 -6.26
C GLY A 260 -2.69 -0.96 -6.62
N VAL A 261 -1.86 -1.11 -7.64
CA VAL A 261 -1.11 -0.07 -8.33
C VAL A 261 -1.58 -0.06 -9.77
N GLN A 262 -1.71 1.10 -10.39
CA GLN A 262 -2.01 1.22 -11.82
C GLN A 262 -0.86 1.89 -12.57
N VAL A 263 -0.54 1.42 -13.77
CA VAL A 263 0.45 1.98 -14.68
C VAL A 263 -0.16 2.18 -16.08
N SER A 264 0.20 3.29 -16.72
CA SER A 264 -0.22 3.68 -18.07
C SER A 264 0.69 3.07 -19.13
N ALA A 265 0.14 2.18 -19.98
CA ALA A 265 0.86 1.59 -21.10
C ALA A 265 1.20 2.60 -22.20
N VAL A 266 0.31 3.56 -22.46
CA VAL A 266 0.51 4.58 -23.51
C VAL A 266 1.62 5.55 -23.13
N LEU A 267 1.65 6.04 -21.89
CA LEU A 267 2.73 6.93 -21.45
C LEU A 267 4.08 6.20 -21.42
N ALA A 268 4.07 4.94 -21.01
CA ALA A 268 5.25 4.08 -21.05
C ALA A 268 5.78 3.84 -22.48
N ALA A 269 4.96 3.95 -23.52
CA ALA A 269 5.37 3.76 -24.92
C ALA A 269 5.94 5.03 -25.57
N GLY A 270 5.96 6.15 -24.86
CA GLY A 270 6.43 7.42 -25.39
C GLY A 270 5.65 7.95 -26.61
N PRO A 271 6.10 9.05 -27.23
CA PRO A 271 5.34 9.77 -28.26
C PRO A 271 5.19 9.02 -29.60
N ASP A 272 6.07 8.07 -29.92
CA ASP A 272 6.00 7.30 -31.16
C ASP A 272 5.25 5.97 -31.02
N GLY A 273 4.75 5.68 -29.81
CA GLY A 273 3.96 4.50 -29.48
C GLY A 273 4.77 3.20 -29.52
N LYS A 274 6.07 3.27 -29.24
CA LYS A 274 6.99 2.12 -29.24
C LYS A 274 7.85 2.11 -28.01
N TYR A 275 8.24 0.92 -27.58
CA TYR A 275 9.13 0.77 -26.43
C TYR A 275 10.58 0.73 -26.88
N SER A 276 11.27 1.87 -26.81
CA SER A 276 12.73 1.91 -26.86
C SER A 276 13.34 1.39 -25.55
N ALA A 277 14.66 1.18 -25.52
CA ALA A 277 15.33 0.77 -24.27
C ALA A 277 15.18 1.79 -23.14
N GLU A 278 15.06 3.09 -23.47
CA GLU A 278 14.78 4.13 -22.47
C GLU A 278 13.33 4.04 -21.96
N ASP A 279 12.37 3.80 -22.86
CA ASP A 279 10.96 3.63 -22.50
C ASP A 279 10.74 2.40 -21.61
N VAL A 280 11.39 1.28 -21.91
CA VAL A 280 11.38 0.06 -21.08
C VAL A 280 11.96 0.34 -19.69
N ARG A 281 13.05 1.11 -19.60
CA ARG A 281 13.61 1.51 -18.31
C ARG A 281 12.64 2.40 -17.52
N LEU A 282 12.04 3.40 -18.16
CA LEU A 282 11.06 4.28 -17.52
C LEU A 282 9.80 3.51 -17.07
N LEU A 283 9.36 2.52 -17.86
CA LEU A 283 8.28 1.60 -17.45
C LEU A 283 8.68 0.81 -16.21
N SER A 284 9.89 0.23 -16.18
CA SER A 284 10.40 -0.46 -15.00
C SER A 284 10.48 0.43 -13.77
N GLU A 285 11.00 1.66 -13.92
CA GLU A 285 11.12 2.64 -12.83
C GLU A 285 9.72 3.04 -12.33
N THR A 286 8.75 3.24 -13.22
CA THR A 286 7.34 3.53 -12.86
C THR A 286 6.72 2.37 -12.07
N MET A 287 6.87 1.13 -12.55
CA MET A 287 6.35 -0.06 -11.86
C MET A 287 6.95 -0.21 -10.45
N ALA A 288 8.26 0.05 -10.34
CA ALA A 288 9.01 0.01 -9.10
C ALA A 288 8.63 1.13 -8.12
N HIS A 289 8.46 2.35 -8.62
CA HIS A 289 8.11 3.57 -7.88
C HIS A 289 6.72 3.44 -7.26
N GLU A 290 5.72 3.10 -8.06
CA GLU A 290 4.35 2.99 -7.55
C GLU A 290 4.17 1.79 -6.62
N THR A 291 4.89 0.70 -6.87
CA THR A 291 4.92 -0.41 -5.91
C THR A 291 5.57 0.04 -4.61
N ALA A 292 6.66 0.81 -4.66
CA ALA A 292 7.28 1.34 -3.45
C ALA A 292 6.34 2.28 -2.66
N HIS A 293 5.51 3.08 -3.33
CA HIS A 293 4.39 3.79 -2.69
C HIS A 293 3.43 2.82 -1.99
N PHE A 294 3.01 1.76 -2.68
CA PHE A 294 2.15 0.73 -2.09
C PHE A 294 2.80 0.05 -0.87
N LEU A 295 4.13 -0.06 -0.82
CA LEU A 295 4.88 -0.61 0.32
C LEU A 295 5.09 0.42 1.44
N GLY A 296 4.73 1.69 1.23
CA GLY A 296 4.69 2.73 2.26
C GLY A 296 5.68 3.87 2.09
N LEU A 297 6.45 3.92 0.99
CA LEU A 297 7.33 5.05 0.72
C LEU A 297 6.55 6.26 0.20
N PHE A 298 6.96 7.45 0.62
CA PHE A 298 6.52 8.72 0.04
C PHE A 298 7.58 9.23 -0.92
N HIS A 299 7.24 10.26 -1.69
CA HIS A 299 8.26 11.03 -2.36
C HIS A 299 9.19 11.67 -1.30
N PRO A 300 10.52 11.66 -1.47
CA PRO A 300 11.45 12.36 -0.58
C PRO A 300 11.13 13.86 -0.52
N VAL A 301 10.60 14.39 -1.62
CA VAL A 301 10.03 15.71 -1.72
C VAL A 301 8.87 15.67 -2.71
N GLU A 302 7.73 16.25 -2.33
CA GLU A 302 6.58 16.41 -3.21
C GLU A 302 6.86 17.48 -4.27
N SER A 303 6.12 17.48 -5.38
CA SER A 303 6.32 18.46 -6.47
C SER A 303 6.06 19.92 -6.08
N SER A 304 5.53 20.17 -4.87
CA SER A 304 5.41 21.50 -4.27
C SER A 304 6.73 22.04 -3.74
N TRP A 305 7.71 21.17 -3.46
CA TRP A 305 8.99 21.49 -2.81
C TRP A 305 8.85 22.00 -1.36
N GLU A 306 7.69 21.78 -0.74
CA GLU A 306 7.33 22.26 0.60
C GLU A 306 6.90 21.11 1.53
N THR A 307 6.98 19.86 1.06
CA THR A 307 6.56 18.67 1.79
C THR A 307 7.52 17.53 1.47
N TRP A 308 7.97 16.82 2.49
CA TRP A 308 9.03 15.81 2.41
C TRP A 308 8.56 14.48 3.00
N ASP A 309 9.27 13.38 2.75
CA ASP A 309 9.09 12.17 3.53
C ASP A 309 9.67 12.35 4.94
N VAL A 310 9.33 11.45 5.87
CA VAL A 310 9.77 11.54 7.27
C VAL A 310 11.19 10.97 7.51
N LEU A 311 11.90 10.58 6.45
CA LEU A 311 13.16 9.86 6.55
C LEU A 311 14.32 10.86 6.72
N ASN A 312 15.33 10.51 7.50
CA ASN A 312 16.43 11.43 7.80
C ASN A 312 17.58 11.35 6.80
N ASP A 313 17.64 10.27 6.01
CA ASP A 313 18.71 10.02 5.03
C ASP A 313 18.35 10.46 3.61
N THR A 314 17.16 11.01 3.42
CA THR A 314 16.72 11.73 2.23
C THR A 314 17.03 13.22 2.38
N ALA A 315 17.55 13.83 1.32
CA ALA A 315 17.91 15.25 1.36
C ALA A 315 16.67 16.15 1.32
N GLU A 316 16.54 17.07 2.27
CA GLU A 316 15.57 18.16 2.18
C GLU A 316 16.07 19.23 1.20
N CYS A 317 15.29 19.45 0.15
CA CYS A 317 15.51 20.48 -0.86
C CYS A 317 14.23 21.30 -1.04
N ASP A 318 14.36 22.57 -1.42
CA ASP A 318 13.28 23.57 -1.42
C ASP A 318 13.05 24.23 -2.80
N SER A 319 13.67 23.68 -3.86
CA SER A 319 13.47 24.15 -5.22
C SER A 319 13.64 23.02 -6.22
N GLU A 320 12.92 23.08 -7.34
CA GLU A 320 13.06 22.09 -8.42
C GLU A 320 14.53 21.85 -8.84
N ALA A 321 15.32 22.93 -8.93
CA ALA A 321 16.71 22.84 -9.35
C ALA A 321 17.60 22.13 -8.33
N SER A 322 17.48 22.45 -7.03
CA SER A 322 18.23 21.76 -5.98
C SER A 322 17.74 20.31 -5.83
N CYS A 323 16.43 20.09 -5.86
CA CYS A 323 15.85 18.76 -5.72
C CYS A 323 16.25 17.80 -6.85
N LYS A 324 16.27 18.26 -8.11
CA LYS A 324 16.76 17.44 -9.23
C LYS A 324 18.23 17.05 -9.08
N VAL A 325 19.04 17.90 -8.46
CA VAL A 325 20.47 17.61 -8.24
C VAL A 325 20.66 16.61 -7.11
N GLU A 326 19.97 16.80 -5.99
CA GLU A 326 20.16 15.96 -4.79
C GLU A 326 19.41 14.62 -4.88
N LEU A 327 18.24 14.60 -5.52
CA LEU A 327 17.31 13.46 -5.47
C LEU A 327 16.93 12.92 -6.84
N GLY A 328 17.43 13.49 -7.95
CA GLY A 328 17.00 13.11 -9.29
C GLY A 328 17.28 11.65 -9.68
N GLU A 329 18.16 10.97 -8.96
CA GLU A 329 18.48 9.54 -9.10
C GLU A 329 17.71 8.64 -8.12
N ASN A 330 17.01 9.22 -7.13
CA ASN A 330 16.21 8.47 -6.17
C ASN A 330 14.97 7.89 -6.86
N LEU A 331 14.70 6.61 -6.64
CA LEU A 331 13.54 5.90 -7.18
C LEU A 331 12.23 6.63 -6.86
N MET A 332 12.13 7.20 -5.66
CA MET A 332 10.92 7.86 -5.17
C MET A 332 10.86 9.35 -5.53
N PHE A 333 11.75 9.87 -6.40
CA PHE A 333 11.59 11.24 -6.89
C PHE A 333 10.33 11.35 -7.78
N PRO A 334 9.46 12.36 -7.62
CA PRO A 334 8.06 12.34 -8.06
C PRO A 334 7.81 12.32 -9.57
N PHE A 335 8.85 12.48 -10.39
CA PHE A 335 8.74 12.41 -11.83
C PHE A 335 10.09 12.12 -12.49
N PRO A 336 10.11 11.57 -13.71
CA PRO A 336 11.35 11.36 -14.45
C PRO A 336 12.12 12.65 -14.70
N VAL A 337 13.43 12.65 -14.42
CA VAL A 337 14.31 13.80 -14.69
C VAL A 337 14.89 13.70 -16.09
N CYS A 338 14.19 14.28 -17.07
CA CYS A 338 14.54 14.18 -18.49
C CYS A 338 15.18 15.45 -19.06
N SER A 339 16.14 15.25 -19.96
CA SER A 339 16.66 16.22 -20.90
C SER A 339 16.09 15.98 -22.31
N VAL A 340 16.51 16.77 -23.30
CA VAL A 340 16.09 16.58 -24.70
C VAL A 340 16.61 15.28 -25.35
N VAL A 341 17.58 14.60 -24.74
CA VAL A 341 18.25 13.43 -25.34
C VAL A 341 18.22 12.18 -24.46
N SER A 342 17.91 12.30 -23.17
CA SER A 342 17.86 11.18 -22.23
C SER A 342 17.28 11.60 -20.88
N CYS A 343 16.81 10.63 -20.11
CA CYS A 343 16.41 10.76 -18.71
C CYS A 343 17.46 10.20 -17.76
N VAL A 344 17.58 10.82 -16.59
CA VAL A 344 18.42 10.33 -15.48
C VAL A 344 17.82 9.02 -14.94
N PRO A 345 18.62 7.96 -14.73
CA PRO A 345 18.18 6.75 -14.05
C PRO A 345 17.71 7.00 -12.62
N GLN A 346 16.51 6.52 -12.28
CA GLN A 346 15.91 6.62 -10.94
C GLN A 346 15.99 5.26 -10.24
N ASN A 347 17.21 4.83 -9.95
CA ASN A 347 17.51 3.48 -9.47
C ASN A 347 18.18 3.45 -8.09
N GLN A 348 18.11 4.56 -7.34
CA GLN A 348 18.64 4.63 -5.99
C GLN A 348 17.53 4.58 -4.94
N VAL A 349 17.78 3.82 -3.88
CA VAL A 349 16.93 3.76 -2.69
C VAL A 349 17.85 3.95 -1.49
N THR A 350 17.47 4.82 -0.56
CA THR A 350 18.26 5.05 0.66
C THR A 350 18.15 3.88 1.64
N ALA A 351 18.94 3.88 2.70
CA ALA A 351 18.88 2.81 3.69
C ALA A 351 17.56 2.85 4.46
N GLU A 352 17.12 4.03 4.90
CA GLU A 352 15.84 4.17 5.61
C GLU A 352 14.65 3.88 4.68
N GLN A 353 14.74 4.20 3.39
CA GLN A 353 13.70 3.82 2.42
C GLN A 353 13.60 2.29 2.27
N ALA A 354 14.74 1.59 2.16
CA ALA A 354 14.76 0.13 2.12
C ALA A 354 14.17 -0.48 3.39
N GLU A 355 14.45 0.08 4.57
CA GLU A 355 13.86 -0.38 5.84
C GLU A 355 12.34 -0.25 5.87
N VAL A 356 11.75 0.82 5.34
CA VAL A 356 10.29 0.96 5.25
C VAL A 356 9.70 -0.16 4.40
N VAL A 357 10.30 -0.43 3.24
CA VAL A 357 9.88 -1.52 2.35
C VAL A 357 9.98 -2.86 3.06
N HIS A 358 11.12 -3.15 3.70
CA HIS A 358 11.30 -4.37 4.49
C HIS A 358 10.31 -4.48 5.64
N ARG A 359 9.75 -3.39 6.17
CA ARG A 359 8.76 -3.45 7.26
C ARG A 359 7.34 -3.71 6.80
N TYR A 360 7.03 -3.49 5.52
CA TYR A 360 5.71 -3.75 4.99
C TYR A 360 5.34 -5.23 5.12
N THR A 361 4.12 -5.52 5.58
CA THR A 361 3.70 -6.91 5.83
C THR A 361 3.62 -7.78 4.58
N GLY A 362 3.55 -7.18 3.38
CA GLY A 362 3.56 -7.90 2.10
C GLY A 362 4.94 -8.42 1.69
N VAL A 363 6.02 -7.95 2.32
CA VAL A 363 7.38 -8.47 2.14
C VAL A 363 7.63 -9.55 3.20
N ASP A 364 7.92 -10.79 2.79
CA ASP A 364 8.15 -11.93 3.72
C ASP A 364 9.59 -12.02 4.19
#